data_AF-A0A929KCE1-F1
#
_entry.id   AF-A0A929KCE1-F1
#
_cell.length_a   1.000
_cell.length_b   1.000
_cell.length_c   1.000
_cell.angle_alpha   90.00
_cell.angle_beta   90.00
_cell.angle_gamma   90.00
#
_symmetry.space_group_name_H-M   'P 1'
#
loop_
_entity.id
_entity.type
_entity.pdbx_description
1 polymer ?
#
loop_
_entity_poly.entity_id
_entity_poly.type
_entity_poly.pdbx_seq_one_letter_code
_entity_poly.pdbx_strand_id
1 'polypeptide(L)'
;MYRCILWIAVLIFFFQFSVSAQEGIAEMNQVKNDLKRSFFGALDASLMLAAILGICGALRIYHNWQLGKHHFHVDYEVVAWFSASLFMVLMGAFLQKLYGL
;
A
#
# COMPACT_ATOMS: atom_id res chain seq x y z
N MET A 1 56.44 18.86 10.75
CA MET A 1 55.02 18.74 11.16
C MET A 1 54.03 19.28 10.12
N TYR A 2 54.21 20.51 9.59
CA TYR A 2 53.26 21.14 8.64
C TYR A 2 52.97 20.33 7.37
N ARG A 3 53.96 19.62 6.81
CA ARG A 3 53.79 18.79 5.60
C ARG A 3 52.83 17.61 5.82
N CYS A 4 52.87 16.96 6.98
CA CYS A 4 51.97 15.83 7.30
C CYS A 4 50.52 16.29 7.50
N ILE A 5 50.33 17.46 8.12
CA ILE A 5 49.01 18.08 8.29
C ILE A 5 48.36 18.41 6.94
N LEU A 6 49.17 18.87 5.97
CA LEU A 6 48.70 19.20 4.62
C LEU A 6 48.24 17.94 3.86
N TRP A 7 48.96 16.83 3.97
CA TRP A 7 48.57 15.55 3.37
C TRP A 7 47.30 14.96 3.98
N ILE A 8 47.12 15.10 5.31
CA ILE A 8 45.91 14.64 6.00
C ILE A 8 44.69 15.48 5.57
N ALA A 9 44.83 16.79 5.47
CA ALA A 9 43.75 17.67 5.02
C ALA A 9 43.31 17.38 3.58
N VAL A 10 44.25 17.07 2.68
CA VAL A 10 43.96 16.67 1.29
C VAL A 10 43.20 15.33 1.25
N LEU A 11 43.62 14.33 2.03
CA LEU A 11 42.93 13.04 2.11
C LEU A 11 41.49 13.16 2.64
N ILE A 12 41.26 14.01 3.64
CA ILE A 12 39.92 14.26 4.18
C ILE A 12 39.03 14.94 3.12
N PHE A 13 39.57 15.88 2.35
CA PHE A 13 38.83 16.57 1.28
C PHE A 13 38.38 15.61 0.17
N PHE A 14 39.23 14.66 -0.24
CA PHE A 14 38.87 13.63 -1.22
C PHE A 14 37.81 12.65 -0.70
N PHE A 15 37.83 12.31 0.60
CA PHE A 15 36.85 11.40 1.21
C PHE A 15 35.43 11.98 1.25
N GLN A 16 35.29 13.30 1.41
CA GLN A 16 33.98 13.98 1.37
C GLN A 16 33.32 13.88 -0.01
N PHE A 17 34.10 13.85 -1.08
CA PHE A 17 33.57 13.74 -2.45
C PHE A 17 32.98 12.35 -2.72
N SER A 18 33.57 11.29 -2.15
CA SER A 18 33.04 9.92 -2.25
C SER A 18 31.73 9.71 -1.47
N VAL A 19 31.48 10.48 -0.40
CA VAL A 19 30.22 10.42 0.36
C VAL A 19 29.03 10.96 -0.46
N SER A 20 29.26 11.96 -1.32
CA SER A 20 28.21 12.46 -2.23
C SER A 20 27.91 11.49 -3.40
N ALA A 21 28.76 10.49 -3.61
CA ALA A 21 28.62 9.45 -4.64
C ALA A 21 28.19 8.11 -4.04
N GLN A 22 27.50 8.11 -2.90
CA GLN A 22 26.93 6.89 -2.32
C GLN A 22 25.70 6.46 -3.13
N GLU A 23 25.95 5.88 -4.31
CA GLU A 23 24.94 5.39 -5.27
C GLU A 23 23.85 4.56 -4.58
N GLY A 24 24.22 3.74 -3.59
CA GLY A 24 23.29 2.91 -2.84
C GLY A 24 22.20 3.66 -2.04
N ILE A 25 22.42 4.89 -1.58
CA ILE A 25 21.36 5.66 -0.87
C ILE A 25 20.36 6.27 -1.86
N ALA A 26 20.85 6.72 -3.01
CA ALA A 26 20.00 7.23 -4.09
C ALA A 26 19.15 6.10 -4.68
N GLU A 27 19.75 4.94 -4.96
CA GLU A 27 19.07 3.75 -5.45
C GLU A 27 18.05 3.20 -4.44
N MET A 28 18.39 3.15 -3.14
CA MET A 28 17.44 2.73 -2.09
C MET A 28 16.21 3.65 -2.02
N ASN A 29 16.42 4.96 -2.19
CA ASN A 29 15.32 5.92 -2.23
C ASN A 29 14.46 5.80 -3.50
N GLN A 30 15.07 5.48 -4.65
CA GLN A 30 14.33 5.15 -5.87
C GLN A 30 13.49 3.89 -5.70
N VAL A 31 14.07 2.80 -5.20
CA VAL A 31 13.36 1.55 -4.91
C VAL A 31 12.20 1.78 -3.95
N LYS A 32 12.40 2.58 -2.89
CA LYS A 32 11.31 2.96 -1.96
C LYS A 32 10.17 3.69 -2.65
N ASN A 33 10.47 4.61 -3.57
CA ASN A 33 9.45 5.37 -4.29
C ASN A 33 8.68 4.49 -5.29
N ASP A 34 9.39 3.60 -6.01
CA ASP A 34 8.77 2.65 -6.93
C ASP A 34 7.89 1.65 -6.19
N LEU A 35 8.37 1.16 -5.05
CA LEU A 35 7.61 0.30 -4.16
C LEU A 35 6.33 1.04 -3.71
N LYS A 36 6.46 2.23 -3.14
CA LYS A 36 5.32 3.07 -2.71
C LYS A 36 4.31 3.26 -3.84
N ARG A 37 4.75 3.58 -5.04
CA ARG A 37 3.89 3.76 -6.22
C ARG A 37 3.17 2.48 -6.63
N SER A 38 3.86 1.35 -6.66
CA SER A 38 3.28 0.05 -6.96
C SER A 38 2.22 -0.35 -5.93
N PHE A 39 2.50 -0.14 -4.64
CA PHE A 39 1.55 -0.37 -3.55
C PHE A 39 0.29 0.49 -3.68
N PHE A 40 0.41 1.81 -3.92
CA PHE A 40 -0.77 2.66 -4.12
C PHE A 40 -1.59 2.25 -5.34
N GLY A 41 -0.94 1.92 -6.47
CA GLY A 41 -1.65 1.44 -7.65
C GLY A 41 -2.41 0.13 -7.41
N ALA A 42 -1.81 -0.81 -6.66
CA ALA A 42 -2.46 -2.06 -6.28
C ALA A 42 -3.63 -1.82 -5.30
N LEU A 43 -3.48 -0.87 -4.37
CA LEU A 43 -4.54 -0.47 -3.45
C LEU A 43 -5.73 0.14 -4.18
N ASP A 44 -5.48 1.06 -5.11
CA ASP A 44 -6.54 1.68 -5.93
C ASP A 44 -7.30 0.64 -6.74
N ALA A 45 -6.59 -0.31 -7.37
CA ALA A 45 -7.21 -1.43 -8.07
C ALA A 45 -8.05 -2.31 -7.14
N SER A 46 -7.55 -2.61 -5.92
CA SER A 46 -8.29 -3.38 -4.93
C SER A 46 -9.56 -2.67 -4.46
N LEU A 47 -9.51 -1.35 -4.28
CA LEU A 47 -10.67 -0.55 -3.90
C LEU A 47 -11.72 -0.52 -5.01
N MET A 48 -11.29 -0.42 -6.27
CA MET A 48 -12.18 -0.51 -7.43
C MET A 48 -12.86 -1.89 -7.52
N LEU A 49 -12.11 -2.98 -7.32
CA LEU A 49 -12.68 -4.33 -7.26
C LEU A 49 -13.65 -4.49 -6.08
N ALA A 50 -13.31 -3.97 -4.90
CA ALA A 50 -14.19 -3.99 -3.75
C ALA A 50 -15.53 -3.27 -4.02
N ALA A 51 -15.50 -2.13 -4.73
CA ALA A 51 -16.71 -1.41 -5.12
C ALA A 51 -17.58 -2.24 -6.09
N ILE A 52 -16.98 -2.86 -7.11
CA ILE A 52 -17.70 -3.69 -8.08
C ILE A 52 -18.31 -4.93 -7.40
N LEU A 53 -17.52 -5.63 -6.59
CA LEU A 53 -17.99 -6.83 -5.86
C LEU A 53 -19.05 -6.47 -4.81
N GLY A 54 -18.92 -5.31 -4.15
CA GLY A 54 -19.93 -4.77 -3.25
C GLY A 54 -21.26 -4.56 -3.97
N ILE A 55 -21.26 -3.83 -5.08
CA ILE A 55 -22.46 -3.59 -5.89
C ILE A 55 -23.07 -4.91 -6.38
N CYS A 56 -22.26 -5.81 -6.93
CA CYS A 56 -22.73 -7.11 -7.43
C CYS A 56 -23.38 -7.97 -6.34
N GLY A 57 -22.79 -8.01 -5.14
CA GLY A 57 -23.37 -8.71 -3.99
C GLY A 57 -24.68 -8.10 -3.52
N ALA A 58 -24.78 -6.76 -3.46
CA ALA A 58 -26.02 -6.05 -3.13
C ALA A 58 -27.15 -6.36 -4.14
N LEU A 59 -26.83 -6.37 -5.44
CA LEU A 59 -27.78 -6.71 -6.50
C LEU A 59 -28.32 -8.14 -6.34
N ARG A 60 -27.47 -9.11 -5.99
CA ARG A 60 -27.88 -10.49 -5.73
C ARG A 60 -28.82 -10.59 -4.54
N ILE A 61 -28.50 -9.91 -3.44
CA ILE A 61 -29.34 -9.89 -2.23
C ILE A 61 -30.69 -9.25 -2.54
N TYR A 62 -30.69 -8.13 -3.25
CA TYR A 62 -31.92 -7.44 -3.66
C TYR A 62 -32.79 -8.34 -4.55
N HIS A 63 -32.18 -9.02 -5.51
CA HIS A 63 -32.89 -9.97 -6.37
C HIS A 63 -33.50 -11.12 -5.55
N ASN A 64 -32.75 -11.70 -4.62
CA ASN A 64 -33.24 -12.75 -3.71
C ASN A 64 -34.40 -12.25 -2.84
N TRP A 65 -34.36 -11.00 -2.42
CA TRP A 65 -35.41 -10.37 -1.63
C TRP A 65 -36.71 -10.19 -2.44
N GLN A 66 -36.61 -9.75 -3.70
CA GLN A 66 -37.76 -9.62 -4.61
C GLN A 66 -38.41 -10.97 -4.97
N LEU A 67 -37.66 -12.07 -4.92
CA LEU A 67 -38.15 -13.42 -5.19
C LEU A 67 -38.96 -14.04 -4.04
N GLY A 68 -39.21 -13.31 -2.95
CA GLY A 68 -40.02 -13.80 -1.83
C GLY A 68 -39.31 -14.82 -0.94
N LYS A 69 -37.98 -15.01 -1.08
CA LYS A 69 -37.17 -15.87 -0.21
C LYS A 69 -36.91 -15.19 1.15
N HIS A 70 -37.95 -14.77 1.86
CA HIS A 70 -37.85 -14.01 3.12
C HIS A 70 -37.50 -14.87 4.35
N HIS A 71 -37.45 -16.19 4.23
CA HIS A 71 -37.25 -17.07 5.38
C HIS A 71 -35.81 -17.01 5.88
N PHE A 72 -35.51 -16.30 6.97
CA PHE A 72 -34.30 -16.37 7.85
C PHE A 72 -32.90 -16.31 7.20
N HIS A 73 -32.80 -16.46 5.88
CA HIS A 73 -31.57 -16.69 5.14
C HIS A 73 -31.02 -15.38 4.57
N VAL A 74 -31.89 -14.42 4.22
CA VAL A 74 -31.47 -13.12 3.67
C VAL A 74 -30.74 -12.28 4.71
N ASP A 75 -31.15 -12.32 5.98
CA ASP A 75 -30.50 -11.54 7.05
C ASP A 75 -29.04 -11.96 7.25
N TYR A 76 -28.73 -13.27 7.20
CA TYR A 76 -27.34 -13.72 7.26
C TYR A 76 -26.58 -13.36 5.97
N GLU A 77 -27.21 -13.44 4.80
CA GLU A 77 -26.57 -13.10 3.52
C GLU A 77 -26.16 -11.62 3.49
N VAL A 78 -27.01 -10.75 4.03
CA VAL A 78 -26.74 -9.31 4.16
C VAL A 78 -25.56 -9.06 5.09
N VAL A 79 -25.56 -9.66 6.29
CA VAL A 79 -24.46 -9.47 7.26
C VAL A 79 -23.14 -10.05 6.73
N ALA A 80 -23.19 -11.23 6.10
CA ALA A 80 -22.01 -11.86 5.51
C ALA A 80 -21.43 -11.02 4.36
N TRP A 81 -22.27 -10.54 3.44
CA TRP A 81 -21.85 -9.67 2.35
C TRP A 81 -21.31 -8.33 2.87
N PHE A 82 -22.03 -7.69 3.79
CA PHE A 82 -21.61 -6.41 4.37
C PHE A 82 -20.26 -6.52 5.07
N SER A 83 -20.07 -7.58 5.89
CA SER A 83 -18.80 -7.79 6.60
C SER A 83 -17.64 -8.09 5.63
N ALA A 84 -17.88 -8.85 4.56
CA ALA A 84 -16.88 -9.12 3.53
C ALA A 84 -16.48 -7.86 2.75
N SER A 85 -17.46 -7.05 2.32
CA SER A 85 -17.20 -5.78 1.64
C SER A 85 -16.49 -4.78 2.54
N LEU A 86 -16.91 -4.67 3.81
CA LEU A 86 -16.26 -3.83 4.81
C LEU A 86 -14.80 -4.24 5.02
N PHE A 87 -14.53 -5.54 5.16
CA PHE A 87 -13.19 -6.08 5.32
C PHE A 87 -12.30 -5.76 4.12
N MET A 88 -12.78 -5.94 2.88
CA MET A 88 -12.00 -5.61 1.68
C MET A 88 -11.60 -4.13 1.62
N VAL A 89 -12.52 -3.22 1.95
CA VAL A 89 -12.23 -1.77 1.95
C VAL A 89 -11.24 -1.41 3.05
N LEU A 90 -11.42 -1.97 4.26
CA LEU A 90 -10.55 -1.68 5.40
C LEU A 90 -9.17 -2.32 5.28
N MET A 91 -9.04 -3.45 4.59
CA MET A 91 -7.76 -4.14 4.38
C MET A 91 -6.74 -3.22 3.70
N GLY A 92 -7.18 -2.40 2.74
CA GLY A 92 -6.29 -1.44 2.09
C GLY A 92 -5.70 -0.40 3.05
N ALA A 93 -6.52 0.13 3.95
CA ALA A 93 -6.06 1.07 4.98
C ALA A 93 -5.20 0.38 6.06
N PHE A 94 -5.53 -0.86 6.42
CA PHE A 94 -4.76 -1.65 7.37
C PHE A 94 -3.35 -1.94 6.85
N LEU A 95 -3.21 -2.36 5.59
CA LEU A 95 -1.91 -2.64 4.97
C LEU A 95 -1.05 -1.38 4.85
N GLN A 96 -1.64 -0.22 4.52
CA GLN A 96 -0.92 1.06 4.53
C GLN A 96 -0.31 1.35 5.92
N LYS A 97 -1.09 1.18 6.98
CA LYS A 97 -0.61 1.38 8.35
C LYS A 97 0.42 0.35 8.79
N LEU A 98 0.26 -0.92 8.39
CA LEU A 98 1.19 -2.00 8.72
C LEU A 98 2.58 -1.78 8.10
N TYR A 99 2.63 -1.33 6.85
CA TYR A 99 3.89 -1.06 6.15
C TYR A 99 4.46 0.35 6.37
N GLY A 100 3.82 1.17 7.21
CA GLY A 100 4.29 2.52 7.53
C GLY A 100 4.21 3.50 6.36
N LEU A 101 3.26 3.30 5.44
CA LEU A 101 2.99 4.19 4.30
C LEU A 101 1.97 5.28 4.62
#